data_AF-A0A9D7D006-F1
#
_entry.id   AF-A0A9D7D006-F1
#
_cell.length_a   1.000
_cell.length_b   1.000
_cell.length_c   1.000
_cell.angle_alpha   90.00
_cell.angle_beta   90.00
_cell.angle_gamma   90.00
#
_symmetry.space_group_name_H-M   'P 1'
#
loop_
_entity.id
_entity.type
_entity.pdbx_description
1 polymer ?
#
loop_
_entity_poly.entity_id
_entity_poly.type
_entity_poly.pdbx_seq_one_letter_code
_entity_poly.pdbx_strand_id
1 'polypeptide(L)'
;MNTDPAPSRRLEKTSSQKSTPSPGTPIAWPEVLRAVLAAETRLRVTERYRASGFTPADFGTRRRAREAMSVALARVEDWLELEKPGAGDRFRLKALRQRLEKELWP
;
A
#
# COMPACT_ATOMS: atom_id res chain seq x y z
N MET A 1 32.70 42.64 19.21
CA MET A 1 31.32 42.33 18.78
C MET A 1 31.23 42.59 17.29
N ASN A 2 31.16 41.54 16.47
CA ASN A 2 30.63 41.60 15.10
C ASN A 2 30.39 40.16 14.62
N THR A 3 29.30 40.03 13.86
CA THR A 3 28.37 38.91 13.87
C THR A 3 28.68 37.90 12.77
N ASP A 4 28.59 36.62 13.13
CA ASP A 4 28.59 35.46 12.23
C ASP A 4 27.35 35.48 11.30
N PRO A 5 27.47 35.36 9.97
CA PRO A 5 26.32 35.08 9.12
C PRO A 5 26.08 33.58 9.00
N ALA A 6 25.00 33.11 9.65
CA ALA A 6 24.49 31.75 9.56
C ALA A 6 24.18 31.32 8.11
N PRO A 7 24.45 30.06 7.72
CA PRO A 7 24.08 29.57 6.40
C PRO A 7 22.56 29.34 6.31
N SER A 8 21.94 30.04 5.35
CA SER A 8 20.54 29.87 4.98
C SER A 8 20.29 28.44 4.49
N ARG A 9 19.68 27.61 5.34
CA ARG A 9 19.03 26.36 4.93
C ARG A 9 17.87 26.71 4.00
N ARG A 10 18.15 26.73 2.70
CA ARG A 10 17.13 26.81 1.65
C ARG A 10 16.30 25.52 1.75
N LEU A 11 15.07 25.63 2.24
CA LEU A 11 14.09 24.56 2.25
C LEU A 11 13.93 24.05 0.81
N GLU A 12 14.42 22.84 0.56
CA GLU A 12 14.02 22.06 -0.59
C GLU A 12 12.52 21.79 -0.45
N LYS A 13 11.73 22.43 -1.31
CA LYS A 13 10.34 22.11 -1.54
C LYS A 13 10.28 20.64 -1.98
N THR A 14 10.04 19.73 -1.04
CA THR A 14 9.55 18.39 -1.35
C THR A 14 8.14 18.55 -1.88
N SER A 15 8.08 18.86 -3.18
CA SER A 15 6.87 18.83 -3.97
C SER A 15 6.32 17.41 -3.83
N SER A 16 5.31 17.27 -2.96
CA SER A 16 4.47 16.08 -2.90
C SER A 16 3.70 16.01 -4.21
N GLN A 17 4.38 15.55 -5.26
CA GLN A 17 3.71 15.07 -6.46
C GLN A 17 2.83 13.92 -6.01
N LYS A 18 1.51 14.18 -5.92
CA LYS A 18 0.49 13.15 -6.05
C LYS A 18 0.63 12.60 -7.46
N SER A 19 1.58 11.68 -7.65
CA SER A 19 1.68 10.89 -8.86
C SER A 19 0.44 10.00 -8.89
N THR A 20 -0.57 10.41 -9.65
CA THR A 20 -1.59 9.49 -10.14
C THR A 20 -0.84 8.39 -10.89
N PRO A 21 -0.93 7.11 -10.46
CA PRO A 21 -0.17 6.05 -11.10
C PRO A 21 -0.60 5.93 -12.56
N SER A 22 0.37 5.98 -13.48
CA SER A 22 0.11 5.78 -14.91
C SER A 22 -0.43 4.36 -15.14
N PRO A 23 -1.38 4.19 -16.08
CA PRO A 23 -1.82 2.86 -16.49
C PRO A 23 -0.60 2.10 -17.05
N GLY A 24 -0.21 1.01 -16.38
CA GLY A 24 0.98 0.21 -16.70
C GLY A 24 2.09 0.23 -15.63
N THR A 25 2.02 1.10 -14.63
CA THR A 25 2.96 1.03 -13.49
C THR A 25 2.54 -0.11 -12.53
N PRO A 26 3.44 -1.06 -12.24
CA PRO A 26 3.12 -2.16 -11.33
C PRO A 26 2.84 -1.64 -9.92
N ILE A 27 1.86 -2.25 -9.23
CA ILE A 27 1.51 -1.87 -7.86
C ILE A 27 2.74 -1.97 -6.96
N ALA A 28 3.05 -0.88 -6.26
CA ALA A 28 4.12 -0.81 -5.27
C ALA A 28 3.57 -0.98 -3.84
N TRP A 29 4.40 -1.48 -2.92
CA TRP A 29 4.03 -1.67 -1.51
C TRP A 29 3.43 -0.42 -0.84
N PRO A 30 3.95 0.81 -1.06
CA PRO A 30 3.32 2.02 -0.51
C PRO A 30 1.89 2.25 -1.02
N GLU A 31 1.54 1.83 -2.23
CA GLU A 31 0.17 1.94 -2.74
C GLU A 31 -0.78 1.02 -1.97
N VAL A 32 -0.34 -0.21 -1.67
CA VAL A 32 -1.10 -1.14 -0.82
C VAL A 32 -1.44 -0.48 0.52
N LEU A 33 -0.44 0.14 1.14
CA LEU A 33 -0.62 0.81 2.42
C LEU A 33 -1.48 2.09 2.35
N ARG A 34 -1.53 2.78 1.20
CA ARG A 34 -2.38 3.97 0.99
C ARG A 34 -3.82 3.61 0.66
N ALA A 35 -4.06 2.44 0.07
CA ALA A 35 -5.40 1.96 -0.24
C ALA A 35 -6.23 1.71 1.03
N VAL A 36 -5.56 1.45 2.15
CA VAL A 36 -6.18 1.13 3.44
C VAL A 36 -6.16 2.35 4.35
N LEU A 37 -7.34 2.91 4.64
CA LEU A 37 -7.43 4.10 5.49
C LEU A 37 -7.44 3.75 6.98
N ALA A 38 -8.16 2.71 7.38
CA ALA A 38 -8.23 2.36 8.78
C ALA A 38 -6.97 1.64 9.24
N ALA A 39 -6.43 2.08 10.38
CA ALA A 39 -5.22 1.50 10.97
C ALA A 39 -5.37 -0.01 11.25
N GLU A 40 -6.54 -0.44 11.73
CA GLU A 40 -6.84 -1.85 11.99
C GLU A 40 -6.79 -2.69 10.70
N THR A 41 -7.45 -2.22 9.65
CA THR A 41 -7.44 -2.90 8.35
C THR A 41 -6.01 -3.03 7.83
N ARG A 42 -5.21 -1.97 7.99
CA ARG A 42 -3.80 -1.95 7.55
C ARG A 42 -2.97 -2.98 8.31
N LEU A 43 -3.13 -3.04 9.64
CA LEU A 43 -2.48 -4.04 10.49
C LEU A 43 -2.84 -5.46 10.04
N ARG A 44 -4.12 -5.77 9.85
CA ARG A 44 -4.59 -7.09 9.42
C ARG A 44 -4.03 -7.51 8.06
N VAL A 45 -4.01 -6.61 7.08
CA VAL A 45 -3.40 -6.88 5.76
C VAL A 45 -1.91 -7.20 5.93
N THR A 46 -1.18 -6.37 6.68
CA THR A 46 0.27 -6.58 6.87
C THR A 46 0.61 -7.84 7.66
N GLU A 47 -0.18 -8.17 8.68
CA GLU A 47 0.00 -9.36 9.51
C GLU A 47 -0.25 -10.63 8.69
N ARG A 48 -1.34 -10.70 7.93
CA ARG A 48 -1.62 -11.83 7.03
C ARG A 48 -0.54 -12.00 5.97
N TYR A 49 -0.06 -10.89 5.42
CA TYR A 49 1.02 -10.92 4.44
C TYR A 49 2.33 -11.47 5.05
N ARG A 50 2.70 -11.01 6.25
CA ARG A 50 3.86 -11.53 6.99
C ARG A 50 3.70 -12.98 7.42
N ALA A 51 2.49 -13.40 7.80
CA ALA A 51 2.19 -14.79 8.13
C ALA A 51 2.39 -15.73 6.93
N SER A 52 2.37 -15.20 5.70
CA SER A 52 2.72 -15.94 4.48
C SER A 52 4.24 -16.03 4.23
N GLY A 53 5.06 -15.51 5.15
CA GLY A 53 6.52 -15.57 5.09
C GLY A 53 7.19 -14.50 4.21
N PHE A 54 6.46 -13.45 3.83
CA PHE A 54 6.98 -12.39 2.96
C PHE A 54 7.19 -11.07 3.68
N THR A 55 8.19 -10.33 3.21
CA THR A 55 8.50 -8.97 3.64
C THR A 55 8.02 -7.95 2.60
N PRO A 56 7.86 -6.67 2.97
CA PRO A 56 7.56 -5.61 2.01
C PRO A 56 8.51 -5.55 0.79
N ALA A 57 9.76 -5.96 0.95
CA ALA A 57 10.75 -6.01 -0.13
C ALA A 57 10.45 -7.14 -1.14
N ASP A 58 9.90 -8.27 -0.68
CA ASP A 58 9.52 -9.39 -1.53
C ASP A 58 8.37 -9.03 -2.48
N PHE A 59 7.48 -8.13 -2.06
CA PHE A 59 6.34 -7.69 -2.87
C PHE A 59 6.74 -7.09 -4.23
N GLY A 60 7.86 -6.35 -4.26
CA GLY A 60 8.38 -5.73 -5.47
C GLY A 60 9.17 -6.68 -6.38
N THR A 61 9.61 -7.83 -5.87
CA THR A 61 10.61 -8.67 -6.52
C THR A 61 10.12 -10.08 -6.82
N ARG A 62 9.10 -10.58 -6.10
CA ARG A 62 8.62 -11.96 -6.20
C ARG A 62 7.15 -12.02 -6.57
N ARG A 63 6.83 -12.76 -7.63
CA ARG A 63 5.45 -13.05 -8.03
C ARG A 63 4.64 -13.72 -6.92
N ARG A 64 5.20 -14.73 -6.25
CA ARG A 64 4.54 -15.42 -5.12
C ARG A 64 4.17 -14.48 -3.97
N ALA A 65 4.98 -13.45 -3.73
CA ALA A 65 4.68 -12.45 -2.72
C ALA A 65 3.46 -11.60 -3.12
N ARG A 66 3.33 -11.26 -4.40
CA ARG A 66 2.13 -10.58 -4.92
C ARG A 66 0.88 -11.48 -4.86
N GLU A 67 1.01 -12.75 -5.19
CA GLU A 67 -0.08 -13.73 -5.04
C GLU A 67 -0.54 -13.84 -3.58
N ALA A 68 0.39 -13.96 -2.63
CA ALA A 68 0.09 -13.98 -1.20
C ALA A 68 -0.58 -12.69 -0.73
N MET A 69 -0.19 -11.53 -1.27
CA MET A 69 -0.89 -10.28 -1.00
C MET A 69 -2.33 -10.30 -1.53
N SER A 70 -2.58 -10.81 -2.75
CA SER A 70 -3.95 -10.94 -3.27
C SER A 70 -4.83 -11.75 -2.33
N VAL A 71 -4.31 -12.88 -1.83
CA VAL A 71 -5.00 -13.72 -0.84
C VAL A 71 -5.22 -12.97 0.47
N ALA A 72 -4.21 -12.25 0.97
CA ALA A 72 -4.34 -11.46 2.19
C ALA A 72 -5.44 -10.37 2.06
N LEU A 73 -5.50 -9.68 0.93
CA LEU A 73 -6.53 -8.69 0.63
C LEU A 73 -7.92 -9.33 0.61
N ALA A 74 -8.09 -10.46 -0.08
CA ALA A 74 -9.37 -11.19 -0.11
C ALA A 74 -9.85 -11.58 1.29
N ARG A 75 -8.96 -12.10 2.15
CA ARG A 75 -9.34 -12.47 3.53
C ARG A 75 -9.71 -11.27 4.40
N VAL A 76 -9.13 -10.10 4.15
CA VAL A 76 -9.49 -8.87 4.86
C VAL A 76 -10.78 -8.29 4.29
N GLU A 77 -11.04 -8.41 2.99
CA GLU A 77 -12.34 -8.09 2.38
C GLU A 77 -13.47 -8.91 3.01
N ASP A 78 -13.30 -10.23 3.14
CA ASP A 78 -14.28 -11.13 3.77
C ASP A 78 -14.55 -10.73 5.23
N TRP A 79 -13.48 -10.45 5.99
CA TRP A 79 -13.59 -9.99 7.37
C TRP A 79 -14.32 -8.65 7.47
N LEU A 80 -14.02 -7.68 6.60
CA LEU A 80 -14.73 -6.39 6.56
C LEU A 80 -16.20 -6.56 6.20
N GLU A 81 -16.53 -7.48 5.30
CA GLU A 81 -17.91 -7.78 4.95
C GLU A 81 -18.71 -8.33 6.13
N LEU A 82 -18.09 -9.20 6.94
CA LEU A 82 -18.72 -9.81 8.10
C LEU A 82 -18.81 -8.86 9.31
N GLU A 83 -17.68 -8.24 9.68
CA GLU A 83 -17.56 -7.50 10.94
C GLU A 83 -17.88 -6.01 10.81
N LYS A 84 -17.70 -5.44 9.62
CA LYS A 84 -17.87 -3.99 9.37
C LYS A 84 -18.56 -3.72 8.03
N PRO A 85 -19.80 -4.22 7.84
CA PRO A 85 -20.54 -3.98 6.61
C PRO A 85 -20.70 -2.46 6.40
N GLY A 86 -20.25 -1.96 5.24
CA GLY A 86 -20.25 -0.54 4.91
C GLY A 86 -18.93 0.20 5.14
N ALA A 87 -17.88 -0.46 5.65
CA ALA A 87 -16.55 0.12 5.70
C ALA A 87 -16.04 0.46 4.28
N GLY A 88 -15.75 1.74 4.02
CA GLY A 88 -15.26 2.21 2.73
C GLY A 88 -13.94 1.57 2.28
N ASP A 89 -13.19 0.99 3.21
CA ASP A 89 -11.95 0.25 2.95
C ASP A 89 -12.19 -1.00 2.10
N ARG A 90 -13.35 -1.68 2.21
CA ARG A 90 -13.63 -2.92 1.45
C ARG A 90 -13.58 -2.68 -0.05
N PHE A 91 -14.22 -1.61 -0.54
CA PHE A 91 -14.21 -1.28 -1.96
C PHE A 91 -12.80 -0.97 -2.48
N ARG A 92 -11.98 -0.29 -1.66
CA ARG A 92 -10.60 0.07 -2.02
C ARG A 92 -9.69 -1.16 -2.05
N LEU A 93 -9.82 -2.04 -1.06
CA LEU A 93 -9.11 -3.32 -1.03
C LEU A 93 -9.48 -4.19 -2.23
N LYS A 94 -10.77 -4.31 -2.54
CA LYS A 94 -11.27 -5.04 -3.70
C LYS A 94 -10.70 -4.49 -5.01
N ALA A 95 -10.71 -3.17 -5.19
CA ALA A 95 -10.15 -2.53 -6.38
C ALA A 95 -8.63 -2.78 -6.50
N LEU A 96 -7.89 -2.68 -5.39
CA LEU A 96 -6.47 -2.98 -5.34
C LEU A 96 -6.19 -4.45 -5.69
N ARG A 97 -6.94 -5.39 -5.10
CA ARG A 97 -6.82 -6.82 -5.37
C ARG A 97 -7.07 -7.13 -6.85
N GLN A 98 -8.16 -6.61 -7.42
CA GLN A 98 -8.47 -6.82 -8.84
C GLN A 98 -7.38 -6.28 -9.77
N ARG A 99 -6.78 -5.13 -9.44
CA ARG A 99 -5.66 -4.59 -10.21
C ARG A 99 -4.41 -5.48 -10.07
N LEU A 100 -4.13 -5.99 -8.86
CA LEU A 100 -3.04 -6.93 -8.60
C LEU A 100 -3.23 -8.25 -9.34
N GLU A 101 -4.45 -8.79 -9.38
CA GLU A 101 -4.79 -10.00 -10.11
C GLU A 101 -4.59 -9.83 -11.62
N LYS A 102 -4.99 -8.69 -12.19
CA LYS A 102 -4.71 -8.37 -13.60
C LYS A 102 -3.21 -8.31 -13.92
N GLU A 103 -2.37 -7.88 -12.97
CA GLU A 103 -0.91 -7.91 -13.14
C GLU A 103 -0.33 -9.33 -13.04
N LEU A 104 -0.98 -10.22 -12.27
CA LEU A 104 -0.51 -11.59 -12.02
C LEU A 104 -0.97 -12.58 -13.11
N TRP A 105 -2.18 -12.38 -13.63
CA TRP A 105 -2.81 -13.20 -14.65
C TRP A 105 -3.29 -12.30 -15.81
N PRO A 106 -2.37 -11.86 -16.69
CA PRO A 106 -2.70 -11.09 -17.88
C PRO A 106 -3.45 -11.92 -18.93
#